data_AF-A0A7V4QPL5-F1
#
_entry.id   AF-A0A7V4QPL5-F1
#
_cell.length_a   1.000
_cell.length_b   1.000
_cell.length_c   1.000
_cell.angle_alpha   90.00
_cell.angle_beta   90.00
_cell.angle_gamma   90.00
#
_symmetry.space_group_name_H-M   'P 1'
#
loop_
_entity.id
_entity.type
_entity.pdbx_description
1 polymer ?
#
loop_
_entity_poly.entity_id
_entity_poly.type
_entity_poly.pdbx_seq_one_letter_code
_entity_poly.pdbx_strand_id
1 'polypeptide(L)' 'MNTINEIYIDIYNKLKNFTSARIETELIISKTLNLDKIKIYVYPEKKLNEKELKLIYKNLN' A
#
# COMPACT_ATOMS: atom_id res chain seq x y z
N MET A 1 -0.69 -13.04 7.86
CA MET A 1 -1.07 -11.61 7.99
C MET A 1 0.09 -10.80 7.47
N ASN A 2 -0.13 -9.97 6.46
CA ASN A 2 0.91 -9.13 5.85
C ASN A 2 0.96 -7.75 6.53
N THR A 3 2.14 -7.16 6.58
CA THR A 3 2.40 -5.82 7.10
C THR A 3 2.23 -4.74 6.02
N ILE A 4 2.11 -3.48 6.43
CA ILE A 4 2.09 -2.34 5.49
C ILE A 4 3.33 -2.35 4.60
N ASN A 5 4.52 -2.62 5.15
CA ASN A 5 5.76 -2.62 4.38
C ASN A 5 5.81 -3.73 3.32
N GLU A 6 5.37 -4.95 3.66
CA GLU A 6 5.29 -6.05 2.69
C GLU A 6 4.35 -5.73 1.54
N ILE A 7 3.19 -5.14 1.84
CA ILE A 7 2.21 -4.72 0.83
C ILE A 7 2.71 -3.54 0.01
N TYR A 8 3.43 -2.60 0.63
CA TYR A 8 4.08 -1.50 -0.07
C TYR A 8 5.08 -2.02 -1.11
N ILE A 9 5.96 -2.93 -0.72
CA ILE A 9 6.98 -3.51 -1.63
C ILE A 9 6.30 -4.26 -2.79
N ASP A 10 5.26 -5.05 -2.51
CA ASP A 10 4.54 -5.79 -3.55
C ASP A 10 3.88 -4.86 -4.58
N ILE A 11 3.16 -3.83 -4.12
CA ILE A 11 2.50 -2.86 -5.00
C ILE A 11 3.52 -2.04 -5.79
N TYR A 12 4.57 -1.57 -5.13
CA TYR A 12 5.65 -0.85 -5.80
C TYR A 12 6.28 -1.70 -6.90
N ASN A 13 6.55 -2.98 -6.65
CA ASN A 13 7.11 -3.88 -7.65
C ASN A 13 6.19 -4.11 -8.86
N LYS A 14 4.87 -4.11 -8.65
CA LYS A 14 3.89 -4.19 -9.75
C LYS A 14 3.86 -2.91 -10.57
N LEU A 15 4.06 -1.76 -9.93
CA LEU A 15 4.04 -0.44 -10.56
C LEU A 15 5.42 0.05 -11.01
N LYS A 16 6.51 -0.68 -10.76
CA LYS A 16 7.90 -0.20 -10.91
C LYS A 16 8.27 0.32 -12.31
N ASN A 17 7.52 -0.07 -13.34
CA ASN A 17 7.72 0.37 -14.72
C ASN A 17 7.11 1.77 -14.99
N PHE A 18 6.30 2.30 -14.08
CA PHE A 18 5.73 3.64 -14.17
C PHE A 18 6.62 4.64 -13.44
N THR A 19 6.86 5.82 -14.03
CA THR A 19 7.60 6.92 -13.39
C THR A 19 6.96 7.34 -12.05
N SER A 20 5.64 7.18 -11.93
CA SER A 20 4.86 7.49 -10.73
C SER A 20 4.74 6.34 -9.72
N ALA A 21 5.44 5.21 -9.92
CA ALA A 21 5.29 3.98 -9.12
C ALA A 21 5.23 4.23 -7.61
N ARG A 22 6.16 5.05 -7.11
CA ARG A 22 6.23 5.41 -5.68
C ARG A 22 4.98 6.15 -5.22
N ILE A 23 4.60 7.20 -5.93
CA ILE A 23 3.48 8.09 -5.55
C ILE A 23 2.16 7.32 -5.63
N GLU A 24 1.98 6.50 -6.68
CA GLU A 24 0.82 5.64 -6.85
C GLU A 24 0.71 4.60 -5.74
N THR A 25 1.82 3.94 -5.38
CA THR A 25 1.86 2.99 -4.27
C THR A 25 1.42 3.62 -2.96
N GLU A 26 1.99 4.79 -2.62
CA GLU A 26 1.62 5.54 -1.42
C GLU A 26 0.13 5.93 -1.43
N LEU A 27 -0.38 6.40 -2.58
CA LEU A 27 -1.78 6.82 -2.74
C LEU A 27 -2.76 5.66 -2.58
N ILE A 28 -2.49 4.51 -3.21
CA ILE A 28 -3.34 3.31 -3.12
C ILE A 28 -3.47 2.86 -1.67
N ILE A 29 -2.34 2.75 -0.97
CA ILE A 29 -2.32 2.30 0.43
C ILE A 29 -2.97 3.35 1.34
N SER A 30 -2.61 4.63 1.21
CA SER A 30 -3.11 5.70 2.09
C SER A 30 -4.62 5.90 1.95
N LYS A 31 -5.16 5.93 0.72
CA LYS A 31 -6.60 6.05 0.48
C LYS A 31 -7.35 4.85 1.02
N THR A 32 -6.85 3.64 0.77
CA THR A 32 -7.57 2.41 1.14
C THR A 32 -7.67 2.24 2.65
N LEU A 33 -6.59 2.56 3.37
CA LEU A 33 -6.55 2.42 4.82
C LEU A 33 -7.11 3.65 5.56
N ASN A 34 -7.51 4.70 4.83
CA ASN A 34 -7.86 6.01 5.38
C ASN A 34 -6.78 6.52 6.35
N LEU A 35 -5.52 6.46 5.91
CA LEU A 35 -4.34 6.86 6.67
C LEU A 35 -3.63 8.01 5.95
N ASP A 36 -3.03 8.92 6.72
CA ASP A 36 -2.04 9.84 6.16
C ASP A 36 -0.87 9.07 5.54
N LYS A 37 -0.35 9.55 4.42
CA LYS A 37 0.82 8.94 3.73
C LYS A 37 2.01 8.75 4.67
N ILE A 38 2.23 9.69 5.59
CA ILE A 38 3.29 9.62 6.60
C ILE A 38 3.17 8.34 7.46
N LYS A 39 1.95 7.87 7.74
CA LYS A 39 1.73 6.68 8.58
C LYS A 39 2.20 5.39 7.93
N ILE A 40 2.35 5.35 6.60
CA ILE A 40 2.95 4.20 5.90
C ILE A 40 4.38 3.96 6.39
N TYR A 41 5.11 5.04 6.64
CA TYR A 41 6.51 5.02 7.06
C TYR A 41 6.68 4.96 8.59
N VAL A 42 5.72 5.50 9.34
CA VAL A 42 5.76 5.49 10.82
C VAL A 42 5.35 4.13 11.39
N TYR A 43 4.46 3.39 10.71
CA TYR A 43 3.96 2.10 11.17
C TYR A 43 4.12 0.98 10.11
N PRO A 44 5.35 0.73 9.60
CA PRO A 44 5.59 -0.25 8.55
C PRO A 44 5.19 -1.67 8.97
N GLU A 45 5.30 -1.96 10.27
CA GLU A 45 5.00 -3.25 10.93
C GLU A 45 3.50 -3.50 11.14
N LYS A 46 2.63 -2.49 10.90
CA LYS A 46 1.18 -2.65 11.14
C LYS A 46 0.64 -3.78 10.25
N LYS A 47 0.08 -4.80 10.88
CA LYS A 47 -0.56 -5.93 10.19
C LYS A 47 -1.90 -5.50 9.60
N LEU A 48 -2.15 -5.92 8.37
CA LEU A 48 -3.39 -5.71 7.65
C LEU A 48 -4.24 -6.97 7.69
N ASN A 49 -5.55 -6.77 7.84
CA ASN A 49 -6.53 -7.84 7.77
C ASN A 49 -6.92 -8.15 6.31
N GLU A 50 -7.60 -9.28 6.08
CA GLU A 50 -7.99 -9.69 4.72
C GLU A 50 -8.89 -8.69 4.00
N LYS A 51 -9.74 -7.95 4.73
CA LYS A 51 -10.63 -6.94 4.13
C LYS A 51 -9.83 -5.75 3.60
N GLU A 52 -8.85 -5.27 4.39
CA GLU A 52 -7.91 -4.22 3.98
C GLU A 52 -7.09 -4.65 2.77
N LEU A 53 -6.55 -5.88 2.79
CA LEU A 53 -5.79 -6.43 1.66
C LEU A 53 -6.63 -6.51 0.38
N LYS A 54 -7.86 -7.05 0.47
CA LYS A 54 -8.79 -7.13 -0.67
C LYS A 54 -9.11 -5.76 -1.25
N LEU A 55 -9.30 -4.74 -0.41
CA LEU A 55 -9.55 -3.38 -0.88
C LEU A 55 -8.32 -2.77 -1.56
N ILE A 56 -7.12 -3.00 -1.03
CA ILE A 56 -5.88 -2.43 -1.59
C ILE A 56 -5.67 -2.97 -3.01
N TYR A 57 -5.75 -4.29 -3.19
CA TYR A 57 -5.57 -4.90 -4.50
C TYR A 57 -6.71 -4.60 -5.47
N LYS A 58 -7.92 -4.32 -4.99
CA LYS A 58 -9.03 -3.83 -5.83
C LYS A 58 -8.74 -2.45 -6.45
N ASN A 59 -7.97 -1.60 -5.76
CA ASN A 59 -7.59 -0.27 -6.24
C ASN A 59 -6.34 -0.26 -7.13
N LEU A 60 -5.77 -1.44 -7.42
CA LEU A 60 -4.61 -1.59 -8.31
C LEU A 60 -5.01 -1.78 -9.79
N ASN A 61 -6.32 -1.73 -10.08
CA ASN A 61 -6.92 -1.91 -11.40
C ASN A 61 -6.73 -0.69 -12.31
#